data_AF-A0A9P8P2U7-F1
#
_entry.id   AF-A0A9P8P2U7-F1
#
_cell.length_a   1.000
_cell.length_b   1.000
_cell.length_c   1.000
_cell.angle_alpha   90.00
_cell.angle_beta   90.00
_cell.angle_gamma   90.00
#
_symmetry.space_group_name_H-M   'P 1'
#
loop_
_entity.id
_entity.type
_entity.pdbx_description
1 polymer ?
#
loop_
_entity_poly.entity_id
_entity_poly.type
_entity_poly.pdbx_seq_one_letter_code
_entity_poly.pdbx_strand_id
1 'polypeptide(L)'
;MSTTDNQPADLSRQNTSDQLALLDPYTPVSPPLPPRHRAQSTEPQKPTPEDRPALPQRPRPAKKYGMKRASVEDFEVHTPLGSPIAQRTSSHVSRSTSLSVSKEASLQEINLEFLLDSQTVRIKRTLDSLPDELKLSQDEYLTSINSKDHWIELRSEIEAGNYSNPDKVAVYELVLKSPMVRKFAPVSAPNPELSKQLESLNVQQETAYSELAPVCGKLAVQTLPPLLVRLYTVHRSPQITFLLAKLYEQTNLRQLVFLVLRIVETIDASVLVRWWREHESVYEYVAREVGSEQFWLRVTAAELDVLLHRVVLYGFDSLAGDVANLLCGARVSAEVSSRVVLFSHEFQLLGETVREPEELRRQKNKLHRLQEELEEKHAKYNELLNNYKQLNEEKFSNQTAIKKLEANNGQLRLKRNESERKLNALLSNYEVIRVNNEKNTEIHHVNEKLRAEISRMEKELGDLNGKKR
;
A
#
# COMPACT_ATOMS: atom_id res chain seq x y z
N MET A 1 53.17 -23.25 -58.16
CA MET A 1 51.70 -23.37 -58.21
C MET A 1 51.15 -22.02 -57.80
N SER A 2 51.20 -21.07 -58.73
CA SER A 2 50.06 -20.59 -59.53
C SER A 2 49.28 -19.52 -58.73
N THR A 3 49.64 -18.23 -58.80
CA THR A 3 49.25 -17.21 -59.83
C THR A 3 47.73 -17.14 -59.95
N THR A 4 47.06 -16.01 -59.69
CA THR A 4 46.92 -14.78 -60.52
C THR A 4 45.76 -13.97 -59.89
N ASP A 5 45.50 -12.68 -60.05
CA ASP A 5 46.16 -11.49 -60.56
C ASP A 5 45.13 -10.33 -60.44
N ASN A 6 45.64 -9.10 -60.49
CA ASN A 6 45.05 -7.91 -61.13
C ASN A 6 43.92 -7.10 -60.45
N GLN A 7 44.35 -5.99 -59.83
CA GLN A 7 43.81 -4.62 -60.05
C GLN A 7 43.92 -4.21 -61.56
N PRO A 8 43.52 -3.00 -62.07
CA PRO A 8 43.17 -1.72 -61.39
C PRO A 8 42.07 -0.84 -62.06
N ALA A 9 41.94 0.38 -61.53
CA ALA A 9 41.68 1.67 -62.22
C ALA A 9 40.27 1.92 -62.80
N ASP A 10 39.79 3.14 -63.00
CA ASP A 10 39.99 4.53 -62.53
C ASP A 10 38.99 5.35 -63.39
N LEU A 11 38.79 6.63 -63.05
CA LEU A 11 38.40 7.72 -63.95
C LEU A 11 36.90 7.98 -64.32
N SER A 12 36.50 9.19 -63.88
CA SER A 12 36.06 10.32 -64.73
C SER A 12 34.56 10.60 -64.88
N ARG A 13 34.12 11.78 -64.37
CA ARG A 13 33.70 13.01 -65.13
C ARG A 13 32.18 12.99 -65.41
N GLN A 14 31.40 14.06 -65.51
CA GLN A 14 31.52 15.53 -65.44
C GLN A 14 30.08 16.09 -65.57
N ASN A 15 29.84 17.31 -65.04
CA ASN A 15 29.03 18.42 -65.63
C ASN A 15 27.50 18.21 -65.84
N THR A 16 26.58 19.20 -65.77
CA THR A 16 26.58 20.68 -65.71
C THR A 16 25.11 21.16 -65.68
N SER A 17 24.89 22.38 -65.15
CA SER A 17 23.98 23.44 -65.68
C SER A 17 22.46 23.21 -65.68
N ASP A 18 21.66 24.04 -64.99
CA ASP A 18 21.06 25.33 -65.43
C ASP A 18 19.52 25.14 -65.26
N GLN A 19 18.61 26.06 -64.94
CA GLN A 19 18.53 27.52 -65.01
C GLN A 19 17.20 27.96 -64.33
N LEU A 20 17.18 29.20 -63.79
CA LEU A 20 16.09 30.21 -63.82
C LEU A 20 14.72 29.92 -63.16
N ALA A 21 13.91 30.87 -62.66
CA ALA A 21 13.99 32.24 -62.13
C ALA A 21 12.52 32.73 -61.95
N LEU A 22 12.32 33.81 -61.17
CA LEU A 22 11.12 34.69 -61.08
C LEU A 22 9.88 34.08 -60.36
N LEU A 23 9.05 34.79 -59.57
CA LEU A 23 8.84 36.22 -59.27
C LEU A 23 7.94 36.29 -58.01
N ASP A 24 8.23 37.24 -57.13
CA ASP A 24 7.36 37.74 -56.04
C ASP A 24 6.13 38.50 -56.61
N PRO A 25 5.00 38.69 -55.89
CA PRO A 25 4.93 39.88 -55.02
C PRO A 25 4.06 39.84 -53.75
N TYR A 26 4.36 40.84 -52.92
CA TYR A 26 3.86 41.32 -51.62
C TYR A 26 2.33 41.61 -51.44
N THR A 27 1.85 41.32 -50.21
CA THR A 27 0.96 42.11 -49.30
C THR A 27 -0.52 42.37 -49.62
N PRO A 28 -1.31 42.95 -48.67
CA PRO A 28 -1.68 42.53 -47.30
C PRO A 28 -3.24 42.44 -47.19
N VAL A 29 -3.83 42.25 -45.99
CA VAL A 29 -5.19 42.71 -45.55
C VAL A 29 -5.73 41.78 -44.43
N SER A 30 -6.07 42.34 -43.27
CA SER A 30 -6.97 41.74 -42.26
C SER A 30 -8.41 42.19 -42.56
N PRO A 31 -9.49 41.40 -42.41
CA PRO A 31 -10.19 41.15 -41.11
C PRO A 31 -10.97 39.78 -41.13
N PRO A 32 -12.00 39.40 -40.31
CA PRO A 32 -12.73 40.06 -39.21
C PRO A 32 -12.91 39.22 -37.91
N LEU A 33 -13.49 39.85 -36.87
CA LEU A 33 -13.96 39.17 -35.65
C LEU A 33 -15.33 38.49 -35.87
N PRO A 34 -15.59 37.28 -35.29
CA PRO A 34 -16.92 36.69 -35.28
C PRO A 34 -17.81 37.14 -34.09
N PRO A 35 -19.14 36.91 -34.17
CA PRO A 35 -20.18 37.71 -33.51
C PRO A 35 -20.56 37.29 -32.09
N ARG A 36 -21.15 38.23 -31.33
CA ARG A 36 -21.89 37.97 -30.08
C ARG A 36 -23.23 37.30 -30.39
N HIS A 37 -23.48 36.12 -29.84
CA HIS A 37 -24.84 35.60 -29.65
C HIS A 37 -25.24 35.56 -28.18
N ARG A 38 -26.46 36.05 -27.95
CA ARG A 38 -27.24 36.15 -26.72
C ARG A 38 -27.90 34.80 -26.41
N ALA A 39 -27.97 34.54 -25.10
CA ALA A 39 -28.81 33.67 -24.29
C ALA A 39 -30.09 33.03 -24.88
N GLN A 40 -30.34 31.78 -24.48
CA GLN A 40 -31.63 31.17 -24.15
C GLN A 40 -31.39 30.25 -22.94
N SER A 41 -31.91 30.62 -21.74
CA SER A 41 -33.09 30.04 -21.06
C SER A 41 -32.82 28.61 -20.52
N THR A 42 -33.05 28.23 -19.26
CA THR A 42 -34.14 28.54 -18.31
C THR A 42 -33.76 27.96 -16.94
N GLU A 43 -34.12 28.66 -15.85
CA GLU A 43 -34.18 28.13 -14.48
C GLU A 43 -35.25 27.02 -14.34
N PRO A 44 -35.29 26.24 -13.24
CA PRO A 44 -35.95 26.72 -12.01
C PRO A 44 -35.12 26.54 -10.72
N GLN A 45 -35.18 27.59 -9.89
CA GLN A 45 -34.81 27.63 -8.47
C GLN A 45 -35.73 26.70 -7.64
N LYS A 46 -35.40 26.20 -6.43
CA LYS A 46 -35.12 26.83 -5.11
C LYS A 46 -34.93 25.66 -4.09
N PRO A 47 -34.57 25.82 -2.79
CA PRO A 47 -34.32 27.04 -2.02
C PRO A 47 -33.02 27.05 -1.18
N THR A 48 -32.66 28.26 -0.75
CA THR A 48 -31.57 28.66 0.15
C THR A 48 -31.82 28.29 1.62
N PRO A 49 -30.76 28.05 2.41
CA PRO A 49 -30.73 28.33 3.84
C PRO A 49 -29.99 29.65 4.12
N GLU A 50 -30.72 30.65 4.60
CA GLU A 50 -30.15 31.88 5.17
C GLU A 50 -29.62 31.60 6.59
N ASP A 51 -28.35 31.98 6.82
CA ASP A 51 -27.77 32.51 8.07
C ASP A 51 -26.28 32.14 8.19
N ARG A 52 -25.43 32.83 7.42
CA ARG A 52 -24.00 33.03 7.76
C ARG A 52 -23.55 34.43 7.32
N PRO A 53 -22.80 35.18 8.16
CA PRO A 53 -22.35 36.52 7.84
C PRO A 53 -21.37 36.55 6.66
N ALA A 54 -21.51 37.55 5.80
CA ALA A 54 -20.80 37.69 4.53
C ALA A 54 -19.30 38.01 4.73
N LEU A 55 -18.43 37.14 4.21
CA LEU A 55 -17.02 37.45 3.96
C LEU A 55 -16.87 38.23 2.63
N PRO A 56 -15.91 39.15 2.51
CA PRO A 56 -15.78 40.03 1.35
C PRO A 56 -15.49 39.22 0.08
N GLN A 57 -16.29 39.44 -0.97
CA GLN A 57 -16.11 38.79 -2.26
C GLN A 57 -14.75 39.14 -2.87
N ARG A 58 -13.92 38.12 -3.11
CA ARG A 58 -12.69 38.27 -3.91
C ARG A 58 -13.05 38.64 -5.36
N PRO A 59 -12.27 39.51 -6.03
CA PRO A 59 -12.50 39.84 -7.43
C PRO A 59 -12.36 38.59 -8.30
N ARG A 60 -13.28 38.40 -9.25
CA ARG A 60 -13.16 37.29 -10.23
C ARG A 60 -11.93 37.53 -11.13
N PRO A 61 -11.05 36.54 -11.32
CA PRO A 61 -9.88 36.71 -12.16
C PRO A 61 -10.28 36.80 -13.64
N ALA A 62 -9.76 37.83 -14.32
CA ALA A 62 -9.96 38.04 -15.75
C ALA A 62 -9.27 36.93 -16.57
N LYS A 63 -10.03 36.27 -17.45
CA LYS A 63 -9.63 35.12 -18.29
C LYS A 63 -8.75 35.49 -19.51
N LYS A 64 -7.90 36.50 -19.44
CA LYS A 64 -7.01 36.85 -20.57
C LYS A 64 -5.61 37.14 -20.05
N TYR A 65 -4.68 36.27 -20.47
CA TYR A 65 -3.22 36.27 -20.27
C TYR A 65 -2.67 35.54 -19.04
N GLY A 66 -1.73 34.63 -19.31
CA GLY A 66 -0.75 34.11 -18.36
C GLY A 66 -1.03 32.68 -17.86
N MET A 67 -0.01 31.83 -17.93
CA MET A 67 0.02 30.44 -17.44
C MET A 67 -0.74 30.25 -16.12
N LYS A 68 -1.44 29.12 -15.99
CA LYS A 68 -2.04 28.67 -14.73
C LYS A 68 -0.94 28.65 -13.66
N ARG A 69 -1.01 29.54 -12.68
CA ARG A 69 -0.15 29.46 -11.50
C ARG A 69 -0.55 28.20 -10.73
N ALA A 70 0.43 27.35 -10.42
CA ALA A 70 0.25 26.29 -9.44
C ALA A 70 -0.27 26.92 -8.15
N SER A 71 -1.28 26.29 -7.56
CA SER A 71 -1.89 26.75 -6.32
C SER A 71 -0.93 26.51 -5.17
N VAL A 72 -1.01 27.31 -4.11
CA VAL A 72 -0.17 27.14 -2.90
C VAL A 72 -0.39 25.76 -2.25
N GLU A 73 -1.53 25.14 -2.52
CA GLU A 73 -1.90 23.77 -2.13
C GLU A 73 -0.99 22.71 -2.78
N ASP A 74 -0.31 23.01 -3.90
CA ASP A 74 0.63 22.09 -4.57
C ASP A 74 2.01 22.02 -3.87
N PHE A 75 2.23 22.84 -2.83
CA PHE A 75 3.50 22.90 -2.07
C PHE A 75 3.33 22.74 -0.55
N GLU A 76 2.12 22.47 -0.05
CA GLU A 76 1.95 22.10 1.36
C GLU A 76 2.42 20.65 1.57
N VAL A 77 3.66 20.53 2.03
CA VAL A 77 4.20 19.30 2.61
C VAL A 77 3.32 18.95 3.81
N HIS A 78 2.43 17.96 3.64
CA HIS A 78 1.77 17.31 4.75
C HIS A 78 2.83 16.61 5.63
N THR A 79 3.38 17.33 6.61
CA THR A 79 3.98 16.72 7.80
C THR A 79 2.86 16.09 8.62
N PRO A 80 2.85 14.77 8.88
CA PRO A 80 1.94 14.19 9.84
C PRO A 80 2.55 14.34 11.23
N LEU A 81 2.33 15.49 11.88
CA LEU A 81 2.31 15.53 13.34
C LEU A 81 0.89 15.19 13.78
N GLY A 82 0.65 13.90 13.97
CA GLY A 82 -0.63 13.37 14.40
C GLY A 82 -0.57 11.85 14.46
N SER A 83 -0.37 11.33 15.65
CA SER A 83 -0.50 9.91 15.99
C SER A 83 -1.78 9.31 15.37
N PRO A 84 -1.73 8.08 14.81
CA PRO A 84 -2.83 7.55 14.03
C PRO A 84 -3.99 7.17 14.96
N ILE A 85 -5.04 7.99 14.95
CA ILE A 85 -6.39 7.55 15.30
C ILE A 85 -6.88 6.76 14.09
N ALA A 86 -6.94 5.43 14.26
CA ALA A 86 -7.46 4.50 13.27
C ALA A 86 -8.94 4.80 12.98
N GLN A 87 -9.20 5.48 11.87
CA GLN A 87 -10.54 5.49 11.27
C GLN A 87 -10.71 4.21 10.46
N ARG A 88 -11.63 3.38 10.97
CA ARG A 88 -12.18 2.18 10.34
C ARG A 88 -12.73 2.51 8.96
N THR A 89 -12.17 1.89 7.92
CA THR A 89 -12.89 1.67 6.66
C THR A 89 -13.14 0.18 6.51
N SER A 90 -14.42 -0.16 6.60
CA SER A 90 -14.98 -1.49 6.45
C SER A 90 -14.89 -2.00 5.01
N SER A 91 -14.34 -3.19 4.83
CA SER A 91 -14.94 -4.27 4.02
C SER A 91 -13.96 -5.43 3.92
N HIS A 92 -14.11 -6.44 4.79
CA HIS A 92 -14.11 -7.88 4.47
C HIS A 92 -14.22 -8.69 5.77
N VAL A 93 -15.41 -9.29 5.94
CA VAL A 93 -15.74 -10.51 6.68
C VAL A 93 -15.17 -10.67 8.11
N SER A 94 -16.04 -10.32 9.04
CA SER A 94 -16.13 -10.67 10.45
C SER A 94 -15.60 -12.06 10.84
N ARG A 95 -14.58 -12.09 11.71
CA ARG A 95 -14.54 -13.00 12.86
C ARG A 95 -14.32 -12.18 14.11
N SER A 96 -15.43 -11.86 14.75
CA SER A 96 -15.50 -11.23 16.05
C SER A 96 -15.15 -12.26 17.13
N THR A 97 -13.99 -12.10 17.75
CA THR A 97 -13.83 -12.29 19.20
C THR A 97 -13.20 -11.00 19.70
N SER A 98 -14.00 -10.19 20.39
CA SER A 98 -13.53 -9.01 21.09
C SER A 98 -12.62 -9.45 22.23
N LEU A 99 -11.32 -9.52 21.95
CA LEU A 99 -10.28 -9.56 22.96
C LEU A 99 -10.36 -8.25 23.78
N SER A 100 -11.13 -8.25 24.86
CA SER A 100 -10.97 -7.28 25.94
C SER A 100 -9.74 -7.71 26.74
N VAL A 101 -8.57 -7.63 26.12
CA VAL A 101 -7.29 -7.88 26.79
C VAL A 101 -7.13 -6.78 27.83
N SER A 102 -7.31 -7.17 29.10
CA SER A 102 -6.79 -6.40 30.22
C SER A 102 -5.29 -6.21 29.97
N LYS A 103 -4.79 -4.99 30.09
CA LYS A 103 -3.40 -4.62 29.73
C LYS A 103 -2.32 -5.30 30.60
N GLU A 104 -2.69 -6.29 31.42
CA GLU A 104 -1.85 -6.93 32.44
C GLU A 104 -1.86 -8.47 32.36
N ALA A 105 -2.61 -9.08 31.43
CA ALA A 105 -2.66 -10.54 31.33
C ALA A 105 -1.29 -11.13 30.96
N SER A 106 -0.88 -12.18 31.68
CA SER A 106 0.38 -12.87 31.39
C SER A 106 0.31 -13.59 30.03
N LEU A 107 1.45 -13.80 29.36
CA LEU A 107 1.48 -14.55 28.08
C LEU A 107 0.92 -15.97 28.22
N GLN A 108 1.00 -16.54 29.42
CA GLN A 108 0.44 -17.85 29.74
C GLN A 108 -1.09 -17.81 29.79
N GLU A 109 -1.68 -16.79 30.41
CA GLU A 109 -3.14 -16.58 30.41
C GLU A 109 -3.69 -16.41 28.99
N ILE A 110 -3.04 -15.58 28.18
CA ILE A 110 -3.45 -15.34 26.78
C ILE A 110 -3.42 -16.65 25.97
N ASN A 111 -2.41 -17.50 26.20
CA ASN A 111 -2.33 -18.80 25.54
C ASN A 111 -3.46 -19.73 26.00
N LEU A 112 -3.70 -19.83 27.30
CA LEU A 112 -4.78 -20.65 27.85
C LEU A 112 -6.15 -20.20 27.34
N GLU A 113 -6.42 -18.90 27.30
CA GLU A 113 -7.65 -18.33 26.75
C GLU A 113 -7.83 -18.69 25.26
N PHE A 114 -6.77 -18.55 24.46
CA PHE A 114 -6.79 -18.95 23.06
C PHE A 114 -7.10 -20.45 22.87
N LEU A 115 -6.49 -21.32 23.69
CA LEU A 115 -6.75 -22.76 23.64
C LEU A 115 -8.17 -23.10 24.07
N LEU A 116 -8.71 -22.45 25.11
CA LEU A 116 -10.10 -22.60 25.55
C LEU A 116 -11.09 -22.19 24.45
N ASP A 117 -10.87 -21.05 23.80
CA ASP A 117 -11.71 -20.57 22.71
C ASP A 117 -11.66 -21.51 21.52
N SER A 118 -10.46 -21.92 21.12
CA SER A 118 -10.23 -22.88 20.04
C SER A 118 -10.97 -24.20 20.32
N GLN A 119 -10.84 -24.73 21.54
CA GLN A 119 -11.47 -25.97 21.95
C GLN A 119 -13.00 -25.85 22.01
N THR A 120 -13.53 -24.73 22.52
CA THR A 120 -14.97 -24.46 22.52
C THR A 120 -15.56 -24.48 21.11
N VAL A 121 -14.83 -23.91 20.15
CA VAL A 121 -15.22 -23.93 18.74
C VAL A 121 -15.14 -25.34 18.15
N ARG A 122 -14.11 -26.13 18.49
CA ARG A 122 -14.00 -27.53 18.06
C ARG A 122 -15.15 -28.38 18.60
N ILE A 123 -15.43 -28.30 19.90
CA ILE A 123 -16.55 -29.02 20.54
C ILE A 123 -17.88 -28.69 19.85
N LYS A 124 -18.17 -27.41 19.62
CA LYS A 124 -19.39 -26.99 18.89
C LYS A 124 -19.46 -27.62 17.51
N ARG A 125 -18.39 -27.53 16.71
CA ARG A 125 -18.35 -28.14 15.37
C ARG A 125 -18.50 -29.66 15.41
N THR A 126 -17.87 -30.33 16.37
CA THR A 126 -18.01 -31.78 16.56
C THR A 126 -19.45 -32.13 16.82
N LEU A 127 -20.10 -31.46 17.77
CA LEU A 127 -21.51 -31.68 18.07
C LEU A 127 -22.39 -31.40 16.85
N ASP A 128 -22.19 -30.29 16.15
CA ASP A 128 -22.97 -29.95 14.95
C ASP A 128 -22.84 -31.03 13.86
N SER A 129 -21.64 -31.62 13.70
CA SER A 129 -21.37 -32.68 12.71
C SER A 129 -21.93 -34.06 13.05
N LEU A 130 -22.42 -34.31 14.28
CA LEU A 130 -22.95 -35.62 14.66
C LEU A 130 -24.30 -35.91 13.96
N PRO A 131 -24.59 -37.18 13.62
CA PRO A 131 -25.91 -37.59 13.16
C PRO A 131 -27.00 -37.35 14.23
N ASP A 132 -28.21 -37.01 13.79
CA ASP A 132 -29.33 -36.72 14.70
C ASP A 132 -29.72 -37.93 15.56
N GLU A 133 -29.49 -39.15 15.07
CA GLU A 133 -29.71 -40.40 15.81
C GLU A 133 -28.87 -40.51 17.09
N LEU A 134 -27.73 -39.82 17.14
CA LEU A 134 -26.81 -39.80 18.28
C LEU A 134 -27.03 -38.57 19.18
N LYS A 135 -27.87 -37.62 18.76
CA LYS A 135 -28.16 -36.39 19.50
C LYS A 135 -29.46 -36.51 20.29
N LEU A 136 -29.49 -35.91 21.46
CA LEU A 136 -30.74 -35.52 22.11
C LEU A 136 -31.25 -34.22 21.51
N SER A 137 -32.57 -34.01 21.59
CA SER A 137 -33.12 -32.70 21.24
C SER A 137 -32.61 -31.64 22.23
N GLN A 138 -32.57 -30.38 21.79
CA GLN A 138 -32.10 -29.28 22.63
C GLN A 138 -32.97 -29.15 23.90
N ASP A 139 -34.27 -29.40 23.79
CA ASP A 139 -35.22 -29.35 24.91
C ASP A 139 -34.97 -30.48 25.91
N GLU A 140 -34.73 -31.71 25.44
CA GLU A 140 -34.36 -32.85 26.31
C GLU A 140 -33.04 -32.62 27.03
N TYR A 141 -32.05 -32.06 26.34
CA TYR A 141 -30.76 -31.72 26.92
C TYR A 141 -30.88 -30.67 28.03
N LEU A 142 -31.59 -29.57 27.76
CA LEU A 142 -31.81 -28.51 28.74
C LEU A 142 -32.63 -29.01 29.93
N THR A 143 -33.63 -29.85 29.69
CA THR A 143 -34.42 -30.48 30.76
C THR A 143 -33.55 -31.39 31.62
N SER A 144 -32.67 -32.19 31.01
CA SER A 144 -31.73 -33.07 31.73
C SER A 144 -30.79 -32.28 32.64
N ILE A 145 -30.20 -31.19 32.13
CA ILE A 145 -29.27 -30.36 32.91
C ILE A 145 -29.99 -29.58 34.01
N ASN A 146 -31.15 -28.99 33.71
CA ASN A 146 -31.90 -28.18 34.67
C ASN A 146 -32.67 -29.02 35.70
N SER A 147 -32.70 -30.35 35.54
CA SER A 147 -33.36 -31.25 36.50
C SER A 147 -32.57 -31.48 37.79
N LYS A 148 -31.30 -31.04 37.85
CA LYS A 148 -30.40 -31.27 38.98
C LYS A 148 -29.73 -29.97 39.42
N ASP A 149 -29.93 -29.56 40.66
CA ASP A 149 -29.36 -28.32 41.20
C ASP A 149 -27.81 -28.27 41.10
N HIS A 150 -27.14 -29.40 41.38
CA HIS A 150 -25.68 -29.55 41.22
C HIS A 150 -25.19 -29.22 39.81
N TRP A 151 -25.96 -29.57 38.78
CA TRP A 151 -25.59 -29.30 37.39
C TRP A 151 -25.78 -27.84 37.01
N ILE A 152 -26.74 -27.15 37.64
CA ILE A 152 -26.96 -25.72 37.44
C ILE A 152 -25.82 -24.92 38.07
N GLU A 153 -25.45 -25.25 39.30
CA GLU A 153 -24.33 -24.65 40.02
C GLU A 153 -23.02 -24.85 39.23
N LEU A 154 -22.70 -26.09 38.87
CA LEU A 154 -21.47 -26.43 38.18
C LEU A 154 -21.40 -25.81 36.77
N ARG A 155 -22.56 -25.67 36.09
CA ARG A 155 -22.65 -24.92 34.84
C ARG A 155 -22.36 -23.44 35.05
N SER A 156 -22.88 -22.82 36.11
CA SER A 156 -22.60 -21.42 36.43
C SER A 156 -21.12 -21.17 36.76
N GLU A 157 -20.46 -22.12 37.44
CA GLU A 157 -19.02 -22.08 37.69
C GLU A 157 -18.21 -22.16 36.40
N ILE A 158 -18.58 -23.07 35.49
CA ILE A 158 -17.95 -23.22 34.18
C ILE A 158 -18.14 -21.94 33.33
N GLU A 159 -19.34 -21.36 33.33
CA GLU A 159 -19.63 -20.10 32.63
C GLU A 159 -18.84 -18.91 33.22
N ALA A 160 -18.51 -18.97 34.52
CA ALA A 160 -17.60 -18.03 35.18
C ALA A 160 -16.11 -18.33 34.98
N GLY A 161 -15.76 -19.40 34.24
CA GLY A 161 -14.38 -19.81 33.97
C GLY A 161 -13.70 -20.58 35.12
N ASN A 162 -14.46 -21.04 36.11
CA ASN A 162 -13.95 -21.87 37.19
C ASN A 162 -14.12 -23.36 36.87
N TYR A 163 -12.99 -24.06 36.71
CA TYR A 163 -12.95 -25.50 36.42
C TYR A 163 -12.42 -26.34 37.60
N SER A 164 -12.19 -25.72 38.76
CA SER A 164 -11.53 -26.36 39.92
C SER A 164 -12.49 -27.13 40.84
N ASN A 165 -13.60 -27.64 40.30
CA ASN A 165 -14.59 -28.40 41.08
C ASN A 165 -14.07 -29.81 41.43
N PRO A 166 -14.34 -30.35 42.64
CA PRO A 166 -13.97 -31.71 43.01
C PRO A 166 -14.62 -32.80 42.12
N ASP A 167 -15.83 -32.56 41.61
CA ASP A 167 -16.51 -33.47 40.67
C ASP A 167 -16.05 -33.23 39.23
N LYS A 168 -14.80 -33.62 38.95
CA LYS A 168 -14.18 -33.43 37.64
C LYS A 168 -14.96 -34.11 36.50
N VAL A 169 -15.63 -35.23 36.77
CA VAL A 169 -16.39 -35.95 35.74
C VAL A 169 -17.58 -35.11 35.30
N ALA A 170 -18.38 -34.55 36.23
CA ALA A 170 -19.47 -33.65 35.88
C ALA A 170 -18.99 -32.39 35.13
N VAL A 171 -17.82 -31.84 35.51
CA VAL A 171 -17.18 -30.74 34.76
C VAL A 171 -16.91 -31.15 33.33
N TYR A 172 -16.30 -32.32 33.10
CA TYR A 172 -15.98 -32.79 31.76
C TYR A 172 -17.23 -33.07 30.93
N GLU A 173 -18.28 -33.63 31.54
CA GLU A 173 -19.56 -33.85 30.88
C GLU A 173 -20.20 -32.54 30.42
N LEU A 174 -20.18 -31.50 31.26
CA LEU A 174 -20.71 -30.18 30.90
C LEU A 174 -19.87 -29.45 29.85
N VAL A 175 -18.54 -29.46 29.99
CA VAL A 175 -17.62 -28.80 29.04
C VAL A 175 -17.73 -29.42 27.65
N LEU A 176 -17.67 -30.75 27.56
CA LEU A 176 -17.82 -31.46 26.29
C LEU A 176 -19.27 -31.51 25.79
N LYS A 177 -20.24 -31.14 26.65
CA LYS A 177 -21.67 -31.34 26.44
C LYS A 177 -22.01 -32.79 26.12
N SER A 178 -21.35 -33.72 26.81
CA SER A 178 -21.60 -35.16 26.64
C SER A 178 -23.05 -35.57 26.89
N PRO A 179 -23.85 -34.90 27.76
CA PRO A 179 -25.27 -35.22 27.88
C PRO A 179 -26.09 -34.95 26.62
N MET A 180 -25.60 -34.17 25.65
CA MET A 180 -26.26 -34.06 24.33
C MET A 180 -26.16 -35.35 23.51
N VAL A 181 -25.24 -36.26 23.85
CA VAL A 181 -25.03 -37.53 23.16
C VAL A 181 -25.89 -38.61 23.81
N ARG A 182 -26.68 -39.31 22.99
CA ARG A 182 -27.51 -40.44 23.47
C ARG A 182 -26.63 -41.52 24.07
N LYS A 183 -27.12 -42.14 25.16
CA LYS A 183 -26.44 -43.29 25.77
C LYS A 183 -26.35 -44.44 24.75
N PHE A 184 -25.16 -45.05 24.66
CA PHE A 184 -24.96 -46.17 23.78
C PHE A 184 -25.58 -47.43 24.39
N ALA A 185 -26.33 -48.18 23.59
CA ALA A 185 -26.76 -49.50 23.97
C ALA A 185 -25.54 -50.44 24.04
N PRO A 186 -25.50 -51.38 24.99
CA PRO A 186 -24.45 -52.39 25.03
C PRO A 186 -24.45 -53.18 23.73
N VAL A 187 -23.27 -53.36 23.13
CA VAL A 187 -23.07 -54.10 21.88
C VAL A 187 -22.35 -55.40 22.22
N SER A 188 -23.00 -56.54 21.95
CA SER A 188 -22.41 -57.87 22.16
C SER A 188 -21.62 -58.40 20.97
N ALA A 189 -21.42 -57.60 19.91
CA ALA A 189 -20.61 -58.01 18.77
C ALA A 189 -19.14 -58.20 19.20
N PRO A 190 -18.48 -59.32 18.84
CA PRO A 190 -17.08 -59.54 19.16
C PRO A 190 -16.18 -58.59 18.36
N ASN A 191 -15.32 -57.86 19.05
CA ASN A 191 -14.27 -57.01 18.53
C ASN A 191 -12.92 -57.51 19.10
N PRO A 192 -12.27 -58.46 18.42
CA PRO A 192 -11.05 -59.10 18.92
C PRO A 192 -9.87 -58.12 18.98
N GLU A 193 -9.87 -57.06 18.17
CA GLU A 193 -8.80 -56.05 18.19
C GLU A 193 -8.89 -55.17 19.43
N LEU A 194 -10.09 -54.71 19.78
CA LEU A 194 -10.30 -53.97 21.03
C LEU A 194 -9.97 -54.82 22.26
N SER A 195 -10.36 -56.11 22.27
CA SER A 195 -9.98 -57.01 23.36
C SER A 195 -8.46 -57.08 23.51
N LYS A 196 -7.71 -57.31 22.41
CA LYS A 196 -6.24 -57.34 22.42
C LYS A 196 -5.63 -56.04 22.95
N GLN A 197 -6.17 -54.90 22.53
CA GLN A 197 -5.72 -53.58 22.96
C GLN A 197 -5.99 -53.33 24.47
N LEU A 198 -7.10 -53.83 25.01
CA LEU A 198 -7.39 -53.73 26.44
C LEU A 198 -6.44 -54.58 27.27
N GLU A 199 -6.06 -55.77 26.80
CA GLU A 199 -5.04 -56.59 27.47
C GLU A 199 -3.66 -55.93 27.42
N SER A 200 -3.24 -55.43 26.25
CA SER A 200 -1.94 -54.78 26.10
C SER A 200 -1.79 -53.51 26.95
N LEU A 201 -2.89 -52.77 27.16
CA LEU A 201 -2.93 -51.58 28.00
C LEU A 201 -3.19 -51.86 29.50
N ASN A 202 -3.30 -53.13 29.89
CA ASN A 202 -3.60 -53.59 31.26
C ASN A 202 -4.92 -53.01 31.83
N VAL A 203 -5.98 -52.94 31.01
CA VAL A 203 -7.29 -52.43 31.42
C VAL A 203 -8.23 -53.58 31.79
N GLN A 204 -9.07 -53.40 32.82
CA GLN A 204 -10.07 -54.39 33.22
C GLN A 204 -11.05 -54.68 32.06
N GLN A 205 -10.93 -55.87 31.47
CA GLN A 205 -11.58 -56.19 30.18
C GLN A 205 -13.10 -56.25 30.26
N GLU A 206 -13.67 -56.87 31.29
CA GLU A 206 -15.12 -57.19 31.32
C GLU A 206 -16.00 -55.94 31.25
N THR A 207 -15.72 -54.93 32.08
CA THR A 207 -16.49 -53.68 32.11
C THR A 207 -16.09 -52.76 30.96
N ALA A 208 -14.79 -52.56 30.74
CA ALA A 208 -14.29 -51.63 29.72
C ALA A 208 -14.69 -52.05 28.30
N TYR A 209 -14.68 -53.35 28.00
CA TYR A 209 -15.08 -53.85 26.70
C TYR A 209 -16.56 -53.55 26.42
N SER A 210 -17.44 -53.82 27.39
CA SER A 210 -18.88 -53.61 27.24
C SER A 210 -19.26 -52.15 26.97
N GLU A 211 -18.46 -51.21 27.50
CA GLU A 211 -18.68 -49.77 27.36
C GLU A 211 -17.98 -49.16 26.14
N LEU A 212 -16.80 -49.66 25.76
CA LEU A 212 -16.01 -49.15 24.63
C LEU A 212 -16.36 -49.81 23.29
N ALA A 213 -16.84 -51.06 23.27
CA ALA A 213 -17.27 -51.71 22.02
C ALA A 213 -18.38 -50.94 21.29
N PRO A 214 -19.41 -50.38 21.98
CA PRO A 214 -20.39 -49.49 21.35
C PRO A 214 -19.76 -48.21 20.78
N VAL A 215 -18.75 -47.64 21.47
CA VAL A 215 -18.04 -46.44 21.01
C VAL A 215 -17.33 -46.71 19.69
N CYS A 216 -16.55 -47.80 19.62
CA CYS A 216 -15.91 -48.27 18.40
C CYS A 216 -16.91 -48.51 17.27
N GLY A 217 -18.04 -49.16 17.58
CA GLY A 217 -19.13 -49.40 16.63
C GLY A 217 -19.74 -48.12 16.06
N LYS A 218 -19.97 -47.09 16.89
CA LYS A 218 -20.49 -45.79 16.44
C LYS A 218 -19.47 -44.94 15.69
N LEU A 219 -18.18 -45.13 15.95
CA LEU A 219 -17.09 -44.50 15.21
C LEU A 219 -16.71 -45.26 13.93
N ALA A 220 -17.23 -46.48 13.73
CA ALA A 220 -16.84 -47.40 12.65
C ALA A 220 -15.33 -47.71 12.64
N VAL A 221 -14.73 -47.86 13.82
CA VAL A 221 -13.32 -48.22 14.02
C VAL A 221 -13.18 -49.52 14.78
N GLN A 222 -12.08 -50.25 14.57
CA GLN A 222 -11.81 -51.51 15.27
C GLN A 222 -11.07 -51.26 16.60
N THR A 223 -10.20 -50.26 16.64
CA THR A 223 -9.42 -49.85 17.82
C THR A 223 -9.54 -48.35 18.07
N LEU A 224 -9.22 -47.92 19.30
CA LEU A 224 -9.13 -46.51 19.66
C LEU A 224 -7.65 -46.10 19.78
N PRO A 225 -7.33 -44.81 19.63
CA PRO A 225 -6.02 -44.29 20.01
C PRO A 225 -5.67 -44.74 21.45
N PRO A 226 -4.46 -45.28 21.70
CA PRO A 226 -4.09 -45.82 23.02
C PRO A 226 -4.26 -44.82 24.17
N LEU A 227 -4.00 -43.54 23.91
CA LEU A 227 -4.26 -42.45 24.86
C LEU A 227 -5.73 -42.43 25.31
N LEU A 228 -6.68 -42.56 24.40
CA LEU A 228 -8.12 -42.48 24.75
C LEU A 228 -8.57 -43.65 25.60
N VAL A 229 -8.04 -44.84 25.33
CA VAL A 229 -8.29 -46.03 26.17
C VAL A 229 -7.73 -45.82 27.57
N ARG A 230 -6.54 -45.21 27.69
CA ARG A 230 -5.94 -44.88 29.00
C ARG A 230 -6.73 -43.80 29.73
N LEU A 231 -7.17 -42.74 29.05
CA LEU A 231 -8.00 -41.69 29.65
C LEU A 231 -9.35 -42.23 30.14
N TYR A 232 -9.95 -43.18 29.41
CA TYR A 232 -11.18 -43.85 29.83
C TYR A 232 -11.07 -44.54 31.20
N THR A 233 -9.89 -45.07 31.56
CA THR A 233 -9.70 -45.68 32.88
C THR A 233 -9.91 -44.72 34.05
N VAL A 234 -9.78 -43.40 33.80
CA VAL A 234 -9.98 -42.33 34.79
C VAL A 234 -11.45 -41.90 34.86
N HIS A 235 -12.08 -41.59 33.73
CA HIS A 235 -13.43 -40.99 33.73
C HIS A 235 -14.59 -41.97 33.54
N ARG A 236 -14.33 -43.19 33.02
CA ARG A 236 -15.31 -44.29 32.86
C ARG A 236 -16.66 -43.87 32.25
N SER A 237 -16.62 -43.00 31.24
CA SER A 237 -17.83 -42.47 30.57
C SER A 237 -17.71 -42.65 29.06
N PRO A 238 -18.47 -43.57 28.44
CA PRO A 238 -18.32 -43.86 27.01
C PRO A 238 -18.69 -42.67 26.12
N GLN A 239 -19.58 -41.77 26.57
CA GLN A 239 -19.92 -40.53 25.85
C GLN A 239 -18.75 -39.57 25.80
N ILE A 240 -18.02 -39.40 26.91
CA ILE A 240 -16.79 -38.61 26.95
C ILE A 240 -15.76 -39.22 26.00
N THR A 241 -15.52 -40.53 26.06
CA THR A 241 -14.55 -41.20 25.17
C THR A 241 -14.92 -41.03 23.70
N PHE A 242 -16.21 -41.15 23.36
CA PHE A 242 -16.69 -40.94 22.00
C PHE A 242 -16.43 -39.51 21.50
N LEU A 243 -16.73 -38.49 22.31
CA LEU A 243 -16.47 -37.10 21.93
C LEU A 243 -14.98 -36.79 21.83
N LEU A 244 -14.17 -37.31 22.76
CA LEU A 244 -12.71 -37.19 22.70
C LEU A 244 -12.15 -37.87 21.45
N ALA A 245 -12.68 -39.01 21.04
CA ALA A 245 -12.29 -39.68 19.80
C ALA A 245 -12.63 -38.85 18.56
N LYS A 246 -13.82 -38.23 18.52
CA LYS A 246 -14.20 -37.31 17.44
C LYS A 246 -13.34 -36.05 17.40
N LEU A 247 -12.97 -35.50 18.55
CA LEU A 247 -12.05 -34.36 18.64
C LEU A 247 -10.63 -34.76 18.22
N TYR A 248 -10.20 -35.99 18.53
CA TYR A 248 -8.92 -36.53 18.10
C TYR A 248 -8.86 -36.71 16.59
N GLU A 249 -9.92 -37.23 15.95
CA GLU A 249 -10.03 -37.33 14.47
C GLU A 249 -9.87 -35.97 13.78
N GLN A 250 -10.33 -34.89 14.41
CA GLN A 250 -10.21 -33.52 13.88
C GLN A 250 -8.86 -32.88 14.16
N THR A 251 -8.02 -33.50 14.99
CA THR A 251 -6.71 -32.96 15.35
C THR A 251 -5.72 -33.20 14.22
N ASN A 252 -5.01 -32.14 13.80
CA ASN A 252 -3.99 -32.25 12.78
C ASN A 252 -2.73 -32.91 13.37
N LEU A 253 -2.58 -34.23 13.17
CA LEU A 253 -1.45 -34.98 13.71
C LEU A 253 -0.09 -34.42 13.25
N ARG A 254 0.01 -33.89 12.02
CA ARG A 254 1.26 -33.26 11.53
C ARG A 254 1.60 -32.03 12.35
N GLN A 255 0.60 -31.23 12.68
CA GLN A 255 0.75 -30.06 13.53
C GLN A 255 1.15 -30.48 14.95
N LEU A 256 0.47 -31.46 15.55
CA LEU A 256 0.80 -31.95 16.88
C LEU A 256 2.25 -32.47 16.96
N VAL A 257 2.67 -33.29 15.99
CA VAL A 257 4.06 -33.78 15.91
C VAL A 257 5.04 -32.63 15.75
N PHE A 258 4.74 -31.64 14.90
CA PHE A 258 5.58 -30.44 14.77
C PHE A 258 5.71 -29.67 16.08
N LEU A 259 4.60 -29.45 16.80
CA LEU A 259 4.59 -28.77 18.09
C LEU A 259 5.47 -29.51 19.10
N VAL A 260 5.32 -30.84 19.19
CA VAL A 260 6.14 -31.68 20.08
C VAL A 260 7.62 -31.56 19.72
N LEU A 261 7.98 -31.65 18.43
CA LEU A 261 9.37 -31.52 17.98
C LEU A 261 9.98 -30.19 18.37
N ARG A 262 9.29 -29.06 18.11
CA ARG A 262 9.79 -27.73 18.48
C ARG A 262 9.92 -27.58 20.00
N ILE A 263 9.00 -28.17 20.78
CA ILE A 263 9.11 -28.12 22.24
C ILE A 263 10.29 -28.97 22.73
N VAL A 264 10.47 -30.19 22.22
CA VAL A 264 11.63 -31.04 22.56
C VAL A 264 12.93 -30.34 22.20
N GLU A 265 13.03 -29.71 21.02
CA GLU A 265 14.20 -28.92 20.61
C GLU A 265 14.56 -27.85 21.65
N THR A 266 13.54 -27.25 22.28
CA THR A 266 13.78 -26.25 23.30
C THR A 266 14.08 -26.79 24.70
N ILE A 267 13.66 -28.01 25.02
CA ILE A 267 13.93 -28.66 26.31
C ILE A 267 15.31 -29.34 26.26
N ASP A 268 15.49 -30.23 25.30
CA ASP A 268 16.73 -30.97 25.07
C ASP A 268 16.87 -31.36 23.59
N ALA A 269 17.50 -30.47 22.81
CA ALA A 269 17.82 -30.74 21.41
C ALA A 269 18.73 -31.97 21.20
N SER A 270 19.48 -32.40 22.21
CA SER A 270 20.42 -33.53 22.07
C SER A 270 19.68 -34.86 21.84
N VAL A 271 18.46 -34.99 22.35
CA VAL A 271 17.58 -36.14 22.10
C VAL A 271 17.29 -36.26 20.61
N LEU A 272 16.85 -35.17 19.98
CA LEU A 272 16.50 -35.17 18.55
C LEU A 272 17.73 -35.42 17.67
N VAL A 273 18.88 -34.84 18.01
CA VAL A 273 20.13 -35.04 17.26
C VAL A 273 20.61 -36.50 17.35
N ARG A 274 20.52 -37.13 18.53
CA ARG A 274 20.88 -38.54 18.71
C ARG A 274 19.99 -39.45 17.87
N TRP A 275 18.67 -39.24 17.95
CA TRP A 275 17.70 -39.99 17.17
C TRP A 275 17.89 -39.82 15.66
N TRP A 276 18.12 -38.59 15.20
CA TRP A 276 18.36 -38.31 13.78
C TRP A 276 19.59 -39.05 13.25
N ARG A 277 20.68 -39.12 14.02
CA ARG A 277 21.90 -39.83 13.62
C ARG A 277 21.70 -41.34 13.45
N GLU A 278 20.75 -41.92 14.16
CA GLU A 278 20.51 -43.37 14.15
C GLU A 278 19.38 -43.78 13.18
N HIS A 279 18.38 -42.92 12.96
CA HIS A 279 17.13 -43.30 12.29
C HIS A 279 16.70 -42.34 11.16
N GLU A 280 17.49 -41.31 10.85
CA GLU A 280 17.31 -40.32 9.77
C GLU A 280 16.04 -39.44 9.82
N SER A 281 14.97 -39.84 10.53
CA SER A 281 13.70 -39.12 10.62
C SER A 281 13.21 -38.95 12.07
N VAL A 282 13.27 -37.72 12.56
CA VAL A 282 12.79 -37.36 13.91
C VAL A 282 11.27 -37.22 13.96
N TYR A 283 10.64 -36.89 12.83
CA TYR A 283 9.19 -36.84 12.70
C TYR A 283 8.56 -38.22 12.92
N GLU A 284 9.10 -39.26 12.28
CA GLU A 284 8.60 -40.63 12.43
C GLU A 284 8.74 -41.14 13.85
N TYR A 285 9.82 -40.77 14.54
CA TYR A 285 10.01 -41.12 15.95
C TYR A 285 8.86 -40.60 16.82
N VAL A 286 8.58 -39.30 16.77
CA VAL A 286 7.51 -38.69 17.58
C VAL A 286 6.14 -39.23 17.19
N ALA A 287 5.85 -39.36 15.89
CA ALA A 287 4.58 -39.91 15.42
C ALA A 287 4.37 -41.35 15.91
N ARG A 288 5.43 -42.17 15.94
CA ARG A 288 5.40 -43.55 16.43
C ARG A 288 5.18 -43.61 17.94
N GLU A 289 5.87 -42.79 18.71
CA GLU A 289 5.71 -42.75 20.18
C GLU A 289 4.30 -42.29 20.58
N VAL A 290 3.74 -41.26 19.94
CA VAL A 290 2.35 -40.81 20.19
C VAL A 290 1.34 -41.92 19.87
N GLY A 291 1.60 -42.74 18.86
CA GLY A 291 0.77 -43.91 18.52
C GLY A 291 1.05 -45.17 19.33
N SER A 292 2.08 -45.18 20.18
CA SER A 292 2.57 -46.39 20.85
C SER A 292 1.84 -46.65 22.17
N GLU A 293 1.33 -47.85 22.34
CA GLU A 293 0.74 -48.32 23.61
C GLU A 293 1.79 -48.29 24.74
N GLN A 294 3.02 -48.69 24.43
CA GLN A 294 4.13 -48.72 25.39
C GLN A 294 4.52 -47.34 25.90
N PHE A 295 4.32 -46.29 25.11
CA PHE A 295 4.57 -44.92 25.52
C PHE A 295 3.55 -44.50 26.59
N TRP A 296 2.26 -44.69 26.33
CA TRP A 296 1.19 -44.27 27.24
C TRP A 296 1.04 -45.15 28.49
N LEU A 297 1.58 -46.37 28.48
CA LEU A 297 1.70 -47.22 29.68
C LEU A 297 2.59 -46.60 30.77
N ARG A 298 3.58 -45.77 30.38
CA ARG A 298 4.52 -45.14 31.32
C ARG A 298 3.88 -44.04 32.17
N VAL A 299 2.72 -43.54 31.76
CA VAL A 299 1.98 -42.46 32.42
C VAL A 299 1.18 -43.02 33.59
N THR A 300 1.37 -42.43 34.77
CA THR A 300 0.68 -42.82 36.01
C THR A 300 -0.77 -42.34 36.04
N ALA A 301 -1.59 -42.88 36.96
CA ALA A 301 -3.00 -42.47 37.10
C ALA A 301 -3.17 -40.98 37.43
N ALA A 302 -2.30 -40.40 38.27
CA ALA A 302 -2.33 -38.98 38.59
C ALA A 302 -1.99 -38.10 37.37
N GLU A 303 -1.01 -38.52 36.57
CA GLU A 303 -0.65 -37.83 35.32
C GLU A 303 -1.76 -37.96 34.27
N LEU A 304 -2.43 -39.11 34.18
CA LEU A 304 -3.58 -39.30 33.29
C LEU A 304 -4.74 -38.37 33.65
N ASP A 305 -4.98 -38.09 34.92
CA ASP A 305 -6.00 -37.12 35.35
C ASP A 305 -5.65 -35.69 34.91
N VAL A 306 -4.36 -35.30 34.99
CA VAL A 306 -3.87 -34.01 34.47
C VAL A 306 -4.04 -33.94 32.95
N LEU A 307 -3.65 -34.99 32.23
CA LEU A 307 -3.81 -35.05 30.78
C LEU A 307 -5.29 -35.00 30.37
N LEU A 308 -6.16 -35.72 31.07
CA LEU A 308 -7.60 -35.70 30.82
C LEU A 308 -8.15 -34.29 30.97
N HIS A 309 -7.88 -33.64 32.11
CA HIS A 309 -8.30 -32.27 32.38
C HIS A 309 -7.87 -31.33 31.25
N ARG A 310 -6.62 -31.48 30.83
CA ARG A 310 -6.02 -30.62 29.81
C ARG A 310 -6.63 -30.84 28.43
N VAL A 311 -6.82 -32.09 28.01
CA VAL A 311 -7.46 -32.41 26.73
C VAL A 311 -8.89 -31.92 26.68
N VAL A 312 -9.64 -32.06 27.78
CA VAL A 312 -11.04 -31.62 27.85
C VAL A 312 -11.15 -30.11 27.72
N LEU A 313 -10.35 -29.36 28.50
CA LEU A 313 -10.42 -27.89 28.53
C LEU A 313 -9.71 -27.23 27.34
N TYR A 314 -8.46 -27.62 27.06
CA TYR A 314 -7.57 -26.91 26.14
C TYR A 314 -7.34 -27.65 24.81
N GLY A 315 -7.90 -28.86 24.65
CA GLY A 315 -7.78 -29.67 23.44
C GLY A 315 -6.45 -30.41 23.30
N PHE A 316 -6.33 -31.29 22.29
CA PHE A 316 -5.15 -32.16 22.13
C PHE A 316 -3.83 -31.42 21.85
N ASP A 317 -3.87 -30.22 21.27
CA ASP A 317 -2.66 -29.44 20.97
C ASP A 317 -1.91 -29.03 22.24
N SER A 318 -2.63 -28.88 23.36
CA SER A 318 -2.07 -28.58 24.67
C SER A 318 -1.18 -29.71 25.24
N LEU A 319 -1.33 -30.95 24.74
CA LEU A 319 -0.52 -32.09 25.16
C LEU A 319 0.91 -32.04 24.60
N ALA A 320 1.19 -31.17 23.63
CA ALA A 320 2.49 -31.14 22.98
C ALA A 320 3.64 -30.97 23.97
N GLY A 321 3.44 -30.17 25.02
CA GLY A 321 4.42 -29.99 26.10
C GLY A 321 4.62 -31.24 26.95
N ASP A 322 3.54 -31.96 27.29
CA ASP A 322 3.62 -33.17 28.11
C ASP A 322 4.27 -34.32 27.36
N VAL A 323 3.91 -34.50 26.09
CA VAL A 323 4.53 -35.49 25.22
C VAL A 323 6.01 -35.19 25.07
N ALA A 324 6.39 -33.92 24.85
CA ALA A 324 7.80 -33.52 24.78
C ALA A 324 8.56 -33.82 26.07
N ASN A 325 7.98 -33.50 27.24
CA ASN A 325 8.57 -33.81 28.54
C ASN A 325 8.79 -35.32 28.71
N LEU A 326 7.78 -36.14 28.41
CA LEU A 326 7.86 -37.60 28.49
C LEU A 326 8.94 -38.18 27.57
N LEU A 327 9.10 -37.63 26.36
CA LEU A 327 10.16 -38.03 25.43
C LEU A 327 11.57 -37.67 25.95
N CYS A 328 11.69 -36.56 26.67
CA CYS A 328 12.93 -36.15 27.34
C CYS A 328 13.17 -36.89 28.68
N GLY A 329 12.30 -37.83 29.08
CA GLY A 329 12.40 -38.56 30.34
C GLY A 329 11.93 -37.77 31.57
N ALA A 330 11.26 -36.64 31.37
CA ALA A 330 10.62 -35.86 32.41
C ALA A 330 9.17 -36.30 32.64
N ARG A 331 8.59 -35.84 33.76
CA ARG A 331 7.18 -36.08 34.13
C ARG A 331 6.25 -35.08 33.43
N VAL A 332 4.95 -35.39 33.43
CA VAL A 332 3.92 -34.45 32.96
C VAL A 332 3.97 -33.16 33.79
N SER A 333 3.98 -32.01 33.13
CA SER A 333 4.01 -30.70 33.82
C SER A 333 2.60 -30.30 34.20
N ALA A 334 2.40 -29.67 35.36
CA ALA A 334 1.11 -29.09 35.72
C ALA A 334 0.74 -27.90 34.79
N GLU A 335 1.74 -27.17 34.31
CA GLU A 335 1.56 -26.00 33.46
C GLU A 335 1.53 -26.36 31.98
N VAL A 336 0.59 -25.76 31.23
CA VAL A 336 0.55 -25.83 29.76
C VAL A 336 1.69 -24.99 29.20
N SER A 337 2.43 -25.56 28.24
CA SER A 337 3.54 -24.84 27.62
C SER A 337 3.04 -23.58 26.90
N SER A 338 3.55 -22.41 27.33
CA SER A 338 3.23 -21.11 26.72
C SER A 338 3.65 -21.02 25.25
N ARG A 339 4.48 -21.96 24.77
CA ARG A 339 5.01 -21.99 23.40
C ARG A 339 4.12 -22.71 22.38
N VAL A 340 3.08 -23.43 22.83
CA VAL A 340 2.15 -24.15 21.95
C VAL A 340 1.54 -23.21 20.91
N VAL A 341 1.05 -22.04 21.32
CA VAL A 341 0.46 -21.05 20.41
C VAL A 341 1.50 -20.46 19.46
N LEU A 342 2.69 -20.16 19.97
CA LEU A 342 3.79 -19.61 19.16
C LEU A 342 4.21 -20.58 18.05
N PHE A 343 4.41 -21.86 18.38
CA PHE A 343 4.76 -22.88 17.39
C PHE A 343 3.57 -23.27 16.51
N SER A 344 2.33 -23.14 16.99
CA SER A 344 1.14 -23.32 16.15
C SER A 344 1.08 -22.26 15.06
N HIS A 345 1.38 -21.01 15.41
CA HIS A 345 1.48 -19.91 14.43
C HIS A 345 2.64 -20.15 13.46
N GLU A 346 3.79 -20.61 13.96
CA GLU A 346 4.92 -20.99 13.12
C GLU A 346 4.56 -22.09 12.10
N PHE A 347 3.86 -23.14 12.54
CA PHE A 347 3.39 -24.22 11.67
C PHE A 347 2.49 -23.70 10.55
N GLN A 348 1.60 -22.75 10.86
CA GLN A 348 0.74 -22.12 9.86
C GLN A 348 1.55 -21.31 8.84
N LEU A 349 2.51 -20.50 9.30
CA LEU A 349 3.40 -19.73 8.42
C LEU A 349 4.22 -20.63 7.49
N LEU A 350 4.71 -21.76 7.98
CA LEU A 350 5.47 -22.73 7.18
C LEU A 350 4.58 -23.48 6.17
N GLY A 351 3.29 -23.62 6.47
CA GLY A 351 2.30 -24.24 5.58
C GLY A 351 1.70 -23.28 4.53
N GLU A 352 1.81 -21.97 4.73
CA GLU A 352 1.42 -20.98 3.74
C GLU A 352 2.44 -20.98 2.60
N THR A 353 1.98 -21.20 1.36
CA THR A 353 2.79 -20.83 0.18
C THR A 353 3.17 -19.37 0.36
N VAL A 354 4.46 -19.04 0.35
CA VAL A 354 4.97 -17.65 0.45
C VAL A 354 4.25 -16.80 -0.61
N ARG A 355 3.13 -16.21 -0.24
CA ARG A 355 2.39 -15.26 -1.05
C ARG A 355 2.96 -13.92 -0.67
N GLU A 356 3.50 -13.21 -1.68
CA GLU A 356 3.96 -11.85 -1.49
C GLU A 356 2.80 -11.06 -0.83
N PRO A 357 2.99 -10.51 0.39
CA PRO A 357 1.92 -9.87 1.13
C PRO A 357 1.27 -8.83 0.23
N GLU A 358 -0.07 -8.78 0.16
CA GLU A 358 -0.74 -7.80 -0.70
C GLU A 358 -0.29 -6.37 -0.40
N GLU A 359 0.03 -6.10 0.86
CA GLU A 359 0.65 -4.86 1.35
C GLU A 359 1.97 -4.56 0.64
N LEU A 360 2.87 -5.54 0.53
CA LEU A 360 4.17 -5.41 -0.12
C LEU A 360 4.00 -5.16 -1.63
N ARG A 361 3.07 -5.88 -2.27
CA ARG A 361 2.73 -5.65 -3.68
C ARG A 361 2.20 -4.22 -3.91
N ARG A 362 1.34 -3.73 -3.01
CA ARG A 362 0.82 -2.35 -3.05
C ARG A 362 1.94 -1.32 -2.88
N GLN A 363 2.86 -1.52 -1.93
CA GLN A 363 4.00 -0.62 -1.72
C GLN A 363 4.97 -0.62 -2.90
N LYS A 364 5.24 -1.78 -3.50
CA LYS A 364 6.09 -1.90 -4.69
C LYS A 364 5.49 -1.16 -5.89
N ASN A 365 4.19 -1.29 -6.11
CA ASN A 365 3.48 -0.54 -7.15
C ASN A 365 3.50 0.97 -6.88
N LYS A 366 3.37 1.39 -5.62
CA LYS A 366 3.47 2.80 -5.23
C LYS A 366 4.87 3.35 -5.48
N LEU A 367 5.91 2.59 -5.15
CA LEU A 367 7.30 2.97 -5.38
C LEU A 367 7.61 3.12 -6.88
N HIS A 368 7.11 2.21 -7.71
CA HIS A 368 7.24 2.32 -9.17
C HIS A 368 6.61 3.61 -9.71
N ARG A 369 5.38 3.95 -9.28
CA ARG A 369 4.72 5.19 -9.69
C ARG A 369 5.51 6.44 -9.26
N LEU A 370 6.05 6.43 -8.06
CA LEU A 370 6.87 7.54 -7.57
C LEU A 370 8.18 7.67 -8.34
N GLN A 371 8.78 6.57 -8.81
CA GLN A 371 9.95 6.61 -9.69
C GLN A 371 9.61 7.20 -11.06
N GLU A 372 8.49 6.78 -11.67
CA GLU A 372 8.01 7.35 -12.94
C GLU A 372 7.74 8.87 -12.80
N GLU A 373 7.08 9.30 -11.72
CA GLU A 373 6.84 10.73 -11.47
C GLU A 373 8.14 11.51 -11.25
N LEU A 374 9.13 10.91 -10.58
CA LEU A 374 10.43 11.52 -10.36
C LEU A 374 11.19 11.71 -11.68
N GLU A 375 11.20 10.71 -12.55
CA GLU A 375 11.79 10.77 -13.88
C GLU A 375 11.11 11.84 -14.75
N GLU A 376 9.78 11.91 -14.73
CA GLU A 376 9.03 12.93 -15.47
C GLU A 376 9.36 14.35 -14.96
N LYS A 377 9.46 14.53 -13.64
CA LYS A 377 9.86 15.81 -13.03
C LYS A 377 11.31 16.18 -13.38
N HIS A 378 12.23 15.22 -13.42
CA HIS A 378 13.60 15.47 -13.87
C HIS A 378 13.66 15.87 -15.35
N ALA A 379 12.89 15.23 -16.22
CA ALA A 379 12.79 15.60 -17.62
C ALA A 379 12.29 17.04 -17.78
N LYS A 380 11.20 17.40 -17.08
CA LYS A 380 10.64 18.77 -17.07
C LYS A 380 11.62 19.80 -16.52
N TYR A 381 12.37 19.46 -15.47
CA TYR A 381 13.39 20.33 -14.92
C TYR A 381 14.54 20.58 -15.91
N ASN A 382 15.00 19.54 -16.61
CA ASN A 382 16.05 19.66 -17.60
C ASN A 382 15.61 20.51 -18.81
N GLU A 383 14.37 20.35 -19.25
CA GLU A 383 13.78 21.19 -20.30
C GLU A 383 13.73 22.66 -19.87
N LEU A 384 13.26 22.93 -18.65
CA LEU A 384 13.23 24.27 -18.08
C LEU A 384 14.63 24.88 -17.97
N LEU A 385 15.62 24.09 -17.54
CA LEU A 385 17.01 24.53 -17.46
C LEU A 385 17.56 24.90 -18.84
N ASN A 386 17.24 24.13 -19.87
CA ASN A 386 17.63 24.45 -21.26
C ASN A 386 16.97 25.74 -21.75
N ASN A 387 15.67 25.91 -21.47
CA ASN A 387 14.96 27.15 -21.80
C ASN A 387 15.60 28.37 -21.12
N TYR A 388 16.02 28.25 -19.85
CA TYR A 388 16.74 29.33 -19.16
C TYR A 388 18.12 29.63 -19.77
N LYS A 389 18.85 28.62 -20.23
CA LYS A 389 20.13 28.81 -20.93
C LYS A 389 19.92 29.55 -22.25
N GLN A 390 18.97 29.11 -23.06
CA GLN A 390 18.64 29.75 -24.33
C GLN A 390 18.19 31.21 -24.11
N LEU A 391 17.33 31.47 -23.12
CA LEU A 391 16.88 32.83 -22.82
C LEU A 391 18.05 33.74 -22.39
N ASN A 392 19.03 33.20 -21.66
CA ASN A 392 20.22 33.95 -21.29
C ASN A 392 21.12 34.25 -22.50
N GLU A 393 21.27 33.31 -23.44
CA GLU A 393 21.99 33.53 -24.69
C GLU A 393 21.32 34.61 -25.54
N GLU A 394 19.99 34.53 -25.69
CA GLU A 394 19.18 35.54 -26.38
C GLU A 394 19.30 36.91 -25.70
N LYS A 395 19.26 36.96 -24.37
CA LYS A 395 19.47 38.21 -23.61
C LYS A 395 20.85 38.79 -23.88
N PHE A 396 21.90 37.98 -23.90
CA PHE A 396 23.26 38.44 -24.18
C PHE A 396 23.41 38.95 -25.63
N SER A 397 22.81 38.24 -26.59
CA SER A 397 22.75 38.64 -27.99
C SER A 397 22.04 39.98 -28.16
N ASN A 398 20.86 40.13 -27.55
CA ASN A 398 20.07 41.36 -27.57
C ASN A 398 20.80 42.53 -26.91
N GLN A 399 21.44 42.30 -25.75
CA GLN A 399 22.27 43.33 -25.10
C GLN A 399 23.42 43.79 -26.01
N THR A 400 24.04 42.88 -26.75
CA THR A 400 25.10 43.22 -27.70
C THR A 400 24.56 44.01 -28.88
N ALA A 401 23.39 43.65 -29.41
CA ALA A 401 22.73 44.39 -30.48
C ALA A 401 22.32 45.80 -30.04
N ILE A 402 21.77 45.95 -28.83
CA ILE A 402 21.43 47.26 -28.24
C ILE A 402 22.68 48.14 -28.14
N LYS A 403 23.79 47.63 -27.60
CA LYS A 403 25.06 48.39 -27.53
C LYS A 403 25.54 48.87 -28.90
N LYS A 404 25.42 48.04 -29.94
CA LYS A 404 25.76 48.43 -31.33
C LYS A 404 24.84 49.52 -31.86
N LEU A 405 23.53 49.40 -31.62
CA LEU A 405 22.55 50.41 -32.03
C LEU A 405 22.76 51.73 -31.29
N GLU A 406 23.09 51.71 -29.99
CA GLU A 406 23.43 52.89 -29.21
C GLU A 406 24.69 53.58 -29.75
N ALA A 407 25.74 52.82 -30.07
CA ALA A 407 26.96 53.36 -30.67
C ALA A 407 26.68 54.00 -32.05
N ASN A 408 25.91 53.33 -32.90
CA ASN A 408 25.51 53.86 -34.21
C ASN A 408 24.65 55.13 -34.07
N ASN A 409 23.71 55.16 -33.12
CA ASN A 409 22.89 56.34 -32.85
C ASN A 409 23.77 57.51 -32.36
N GLY A 410 24.76 57.23 -31.50
CA GLY A 410 25.77 58.21 -31.10
C GLY A 410 26.53 58.81 -32.29
N GLN A 411 27.00 57.99 -33.22
CA GLN A 411 27.65 58.46 -34.45
C GLN A 411 26.72 59.27 -35.35
N LEU A 412 25.46 58.83 -35.52
CA LEU A 412 24.47 59.56 -36.31
C LEU A 412 24.13 60.92 -35.69
N ARG A 413 24.05 61.01 -34.36
CA ARG A 413 23.88 62.29 -33.65
C ARG A 413 25.05 63.23 -33.90
N LEU A 414 26.29 62.74 -33.85
CA LEU A 414 27.47 63.55 -34.18
C LEU A 414 27.42 64.05 -35.62
N LYS A 415 27.15 63.18 -36.59
CA LYS A 415 27.01 63.55 -38.01
C LYS A 415 25.89 64.57 -38.23
N ARG A 416 24.75 64.40 -37.54
CA ARG A 416 23.63 65.35 -37.57
C ARG A 416 24.09 66.71 -37.07
N ASN A 417 24.73 66.78 -35.91
CA ASN A 417 25.22 68.02 -35.33
C ASN A 417 26.26 68.70 -36.23
N GLU A 418 27.15 67.95 -36.86
CA GLU A 418 28.11 68.47 -37.85
C GLU A 418 27.41 69.06 -39.07
N SER A 419 26.41 68.35 -39.60
CA SER A 419 25.64 68.78 -40.77
C SER A 419 24.79 70.00 -40.46
N GLU A 420 24.22 70.07 -39.25
CA GLU A 420 23.49 71.22 -38.74
C GLU A 420 24.40 72.45 -38.56
N ARG A 421 25.62 72.26 -38.04
CA ARG A 421 26.63 73.34 -37.99
C ARG A 421 26.99 73.85 -39.39
N LYS A 422 27.21 72.93 -40.35
CA LYS A 422 27.49 73.31 -41.75
C LYS A 422 26.31 74.07 -42.37
N LEU A 423 25.08 73.61 -42.13
CA LEU A 423 23.88 74.28 -42.60
C LEU A 423 23.76 75.68 -42.01
N ASN A 424 23.94 75.85 -40.69
CA ASN A 424 23.88 77.15 -40.04
C ASN A 424 24.96 78.11 -40.55
N ALA A 425 26.18 77.60 -40.82
CA ALA A 425 27.23 78.41 -41.44
C ALA A 425 26.86 78.85 -42.87
N LEU A 426 26.28 77.96 -43.69
CA LEU A 426 25.80 78.30 -45.03
C LEU A 426 24.63 79.28 -45.01
N LEU A 427 23.68 79.13 -44.08
CA LEU A 427 22.57 80.06 -43.89
C LEU A 427 23.07 81.44 -43.48
N SER A 428 24.04 81.52 -42.56
CA SER A 428 24.66 82.79 -42.18
C SER A 428 25.40 83.46 -43.36
N ASN A 429 26.15 82.69 -44.15
CA ASN A 429 26.76 83.20 -45.38
C ASN A 429 25.72 83.69 -46.39
N TYR A 430 24.60 82.97 -46.53
CA TYR A 430 23.50 83.37 -47.40
C TYR A 430 22.85 84.67 -46.92
N GLU A 431 22.64 84.86 -45.61
CA GLU A 431 22.13 86.12 -45.07
C GLU A 431 23.05 87.30 -45.40
N VAL A 432 24.37 87.12 -45.27
CA VAL A 432 25.35 88.16 -45.66
C VAL A 432 25.25 88.47 -47.16
N ILE A 433 25.17 87.45 -48.01
CA ILE A 433 25.01 87.61 -49.46
C ILE A 433 23.69 88.31 -49.79
N ARG A 434 22.59 87.93 -49.12
CA ARG A 434 21.26 88.53 -49.32
C ARG A 434 21.29 90.01 -48.98
N VAL A 435 21.81 90.39 -47.81
CA VAL A 435 21.95 91.80 -47.39
C VAL A 435 22.85 92.57 -48.35
N ASN A 436 23.94 91.98 -48.82
CA ASN A 436 24.80 92.63 -49.82
C ASN A 436 24.12 92.80 -51.18
N ASN A 437 23.34 91.81 -51.63
CA ASN A 437 22.57 91.92 -52.86
C ASN A 437 21.45 92.96 -52.74
N GLU A 438 20.72 93.00 -51.62
CA GLU A 438 19.75 94.05 -51.29
C GLU A 438 20.41 95.43 -51.37
N LYS A 439 21.56 95.63 -50.71
CA LYS A 439 22.36 96.86 -50.81
C LYS A 439 22.82 97.17 -52.23
N ASN A 440 23.24 96.17 -53.00
CA ASN A 440 23.64 96.36 -54.40
C ASN A 440 22.46 96.78 -55.27
N THR A 441 21.25 96.24 -55.04
CA THR A 441 20.04 96.69 -55.72
C THR A 441 19.66 98.11 -55.34
N GLU A 442 19.80 98.50 -54.07
CA GLU A 442 19.62 99.88 -53.62
C GLU A 442 20.64 100.82 -54.26
N ILE A 443 21.93 100.44 -54.29
CA ILE A 443 22.99 101.21 -54.96
C ILE A 443 22.71 101.33 -56.46
N HIS A 444 22.26 100.26 -57.12
CA HIS A 444 21.87 100.31 -58.52
C HIS A 444 20.73 101.32 -58.74
N HIS A 445 19.72 101.30 -57.88
CA HIS A 445 18.61 102.25 -57.94
C HIS A 445 19.07 103.70 -57.69
N VAL A 446 19.99 103.92 -56.76
CA VAL A 446 20.62 105.23 -56.53
C VAL A 446 21.44 105.67 -57.75
N ASN A 447 22.20 104.76 -58.36
CA ASN A 447 22.97 105.04 -59.57
C ASN A 447 22.08 105.36 -60.77
N GLU A 448 20.94 104.70 -60.93
CA GLU A 448 19.95 105.04 -61.96
C GLU A 448 19.37 106.44 -61.74
N LYS A 449 19.04 106.80 -60.50
CA LYS A 449 18.59 108.16 -60.16
C LYS A 449 19.66 109.20 -60.47
N LEU A 450 20.91 108.96 -60.04
CA LEU A 450 22.04 109.85 -60.32
C LEU A 450 22.29 109.97 -61.83
N ARG A 451 22.19 108.89 -62.60
CA ARG A 451 22.31 108.95 -64.06
C ARG A 451 21.20 109.77 -64.69
N ALA A 452 19.95 109.58 -64.26
CA ALA A 452 18.85 110.40 -64.73
C ALA A 452 19.05 111.89 -64.39
N GLU A 453 19.60 112.18 -63.20
CA GLU A 453 19.92 113.53 -62.75
C GLU A 453 21.11 114.13 -63.52
N ILE A 454 22.16 113.36 -63.80
CA ILE A 454 23.28 113.76 -64.67
C ILE A 454 22.77 114.04 -66.07
N SER A 455 21.98 113.14 -66.69
CA SER A 455 21.42 113.38 -68.02
C SER A 455 20.50 114.60 -68.04
N ARG A 456 19.78 114.87 -66.94
CA ARG A 456 19.01 116.11 -66.79
C ARG A 456 19.93 117.34 -66.72
N MET A 457 20.97 117.31 -65.89
CA MET A 457 21.95 118.39 -65.78
C MET A 457 22.72 118.62 -67.09
N GLU A 458 23.10 117.56 -67.82
CA GLU A 458 23.74 117.64 -69.14
C GLU A 458 22.80 118.26 -70.17
N LYS A 459 21.50 117.91 -70.13
CA LYS A 459 20.48 118.55 -70.97
C LYS A 459 20.32 120.03 -70.63
N GLU A 460 20.27 120.37 -69.33
CA GLU A 460 20.21 121.76 -68.87
C GLU A 460 21.47 122.56 -69.26
N LEU A 461 22.66 121.95 -69.17
CA LEU A 461 23.93 122.55 -69.65
C LEU A 461 23.97 122.69 -71.18
N GLY A 462 23.45 121.71 -71.92
CA GLY A 462 23.30 121.76 -73.36
C GLY A 462 22.34 122.87 -73.81
N ASP A 463 21.21 123.02 -73.13
CA ASP A 463 20.25 124.10 -73.38
C ASP A 463 20.83 125.49 -73.03
N LEU A 464 21.67 125.58 -72.00
CA LEU A 464 22.40 126.80 -71.65
C LEU A 464 23.49 127.16 -72.67
N ASN A 465 24.21 126.18 -73.22
CA ASN A 465 25.21 126.40 -74.26
C ASN A 465 24.60 126.65 -75.64
N GLY A 466 23.41 126.11 -75.93
CA GLY A 466 22.67 126.34 -77.18
C GLY A 466 22.03 127.73 -77.27
N LYS A 467 21.72 128.38 -76.13
CA LYS A 467 21.19 129.75 -76.08
C LYS A 467 22.24 130.87 -76.23
N LYS A 468 23.49 130.53 -76.55
CA LYS A 468 24.62 131.48 -76.70
C LYS A 468 25.18 131.60 -78.12
N ARG A 469 24.44 131.22 -79.17
CA ARG A 469 24.81 131.52 -80.56
C ARG A 469 23.68 132.18 -81.33
#